data_AF-A0A9E2Q5L1-F1
#
_entry.id   AF-A0A9E2Q5L1-F1
#
_cell.length_a   1.000
_cell.length_b   1.000
_cell.length_c   1.000
_cell.angle_alpha   90.00
_cell.angle_beta   90.00
_cell.angle_gamma   90.00
#
_symmetry.space_group_name_H-M   'P 1'
#
loop_
_entity.id
_entity.type
_entity.pdbx_description
1 polymer ?
#
loop_
_entity_poly.entity_id
_entity_poly.type
_entity_poly.pdbx_seq_one_letter_code
_entity_poly.pdbx_strand_id
1 'polypeptide(L)'
;MAAALPDLSGPGFALVAELALPEPLDVGSVHAPAVLAGPLDVLARRTPLLLTVSSSLTVEFVTGRLSRPQAVGRPVDQAFADLPALVDELGGAMADGVVRSFDLEIDGRVLDVLVQPVLAGGEIRGAIATTTDATAARASLRRTALLARMTSEHAAVKDDPDAVMQLVVSAVAQYARSPVVMRSVQDGELVLRAADDYDEGTASVVRQVACAVPWAPTGRLRDQLLRVAAPLTVPWSVWVDELGVPAPVRALMAQREARSVVCWPMRTRGQLVGLLTVVAVRGSRM
;
A
#
# COMPACT_ATOMS: atom_id res chain seq x y z
N MET A 1 33.87 -17.96 -40.80
CA MET A 1 34.20 -17.51 -39.44
C MET A 1 32.91 -17.06 -38.77
N ALA A 2 32.28 -17.97 -38.03
CA ALA A 2 31.06 -17.70 -37.28
C ALA A 2 31.44 -17.11 -35.92
N ALA A 3 30.98 -15.90 -35.61
CA ALA A 3 31.17 -15.27 -34.32
C ALA A 3 30.18 -15.89 -33.32
N ALA A 4 30.71 -16.45 -32.24
CA ALA A 4 29.95 -17.04 -31.14
C ALA A 4 29.11 -15.98 -30.41
N LEU A 5 27.85 -16.30 -30.15
CA LEU A 5 26.98 -15.55 -29.25
C LEU A 5 27.47 -15.75 -27.79
N PRO A 6 27.48 -14.71 -26.95
CA PRO A 6 27.82 -14.84 -25.55
C PRO A 6 26.72 -15.61 -24.79
N ASP A 7 27.21 -16.53 -23.98
CA ASP A 7 26.49 -17.37 -23.03
C ASP A 7 25.78 -16.49 -21.98
N LEU A 8 24.45 -16.50 -21.97
CA LEU A 8 23.58 -15.76 -21.04
C LEU A 8 23.24 -16.62 -19.80
N SER A 9 24.20 -17.39 -19.30
CA SER A 9 24.09 -18.13 -18.04
C SER A 9 24.47 -17.25 -16.84
N GLY A 10 23.69 -16.19 -16.60
CA GLY A 10 23.69 -15.46 -15.33
C GLY A 10 22.76 -16.14 -14.31
N PRO A 11 22.96 -15.96 -12.99
CA PRO A 11 22.12 -16.59 -11.98
C PRO A 11 20.69 -16.06 -12.11
N GLY A 12 19.83 -16.88 -12.72
CA GLY A 12 18.40 -16.65 -12.73
C GLY A 12 17.93 -16.54 -11.28
N PHE A 13 17.46 -15.35 -10.92
CA PHE A 13 16.60 -15.20 -9.76
C PHE A 13 15.33 -16.01 -10.04
N ALA A 14 15.34 -17.27 -9.63
CA ALA A 14 14.14 -18.08 -9.47
C ALA A 14 13.33 -17.49 -8.31
N LEU A 15 12.63 -16.40 -8.60
CA LEU A 15 11.75 -15.70 -7.69
C LEU A 15 10.32 -16.03 -8.11
N VAL A 16 9.87 -17.19 -7.67
CA VAL A 16 8.55 -17.51 -7.10
C VAL A 16 8.68 -18.97 -6.71
N ALA A 17 8.84 -19.25 -5.41
CA ALA A 17 8.49 -20.57 -4.91
C ALA A 17 7.02 -20.79 -5.31
N GLU A 18 6.75 -21.79 -6.14
CA GLU A 18 5.40 -22.31 -6.35
C GLU A 18 4.83 -22.58 -4.95
N LEU A 19 4.04 -21.64 -4.44
CA LEU A 19 3.23 -21.86 -3.27
C LEU A 19 2.25 -22.94 -3.70
N ALA A 20 2.51 -24.17 -3.24
CA ALA A 20 1.62 -25.31 -3.46
C ALA A 20 0.18 -24.84 -3.23
N LEU A 21 -0.70 -25.12 -4.21
CA LEU A 21 -2.10 -24.74 -4.10
C LEU A 21 -2.65 -25.34 -2.80
N PRO A 22 -3.31 -24.54 -1.95
CA PRO A 22 -3.89 -25.05 -0.73
C PRO A 22 -4.88 -26.18 -1.04
N GLU A 23 -4.67 -27.35 -0.44
CA GLU A 23 -5.54 -28.52 -0.55
C GLU A 23 -6.65 -28.47 0.51
N PRO A 24 -7.79 -29.17 0.34
CA PRO A 24 -8.80 -29.31 1.38
C PRO A 24 -8.20 -29.79 2.71
N LEU A 25 -8.75 -29.30 3.83
CA LEU A 25 -8.24 -29.69 5.15
C LEU A 25 -8.83 -31.04 5.55
N ASP A 26 -8.04 -32.11 5.45
CA ASP A 26 -8.42 -33.45 5.92
C ASP A 26 -8.11 -33.61 7.42
N VAL A 27 -9.16 -33.77 8.23
CA VAL A 27 -9.05 -33.93 9.68
C VAL A 27 -9.56 -35.30 10.10
N GLY A 28 -8.85 -35.96 11.01
CA GLY A 28 -9.34 -37.17 11.65
C GLY A 28 -10.70 -36.93 12.33
N SER A 29 -11.62 -37.89 12.23
CA SER A 29 -13.02 -37.77 12.69
C SER A 29 -13.19 -37.36 14.16
N VAL A 30 -12.18 -37.57 14.99
CA VAL A 30 -12.16 -37.25 16.44
C VAL A 30 -11.66 -35.81 16.71
N HIS A 31 -11.09 -35.12 15.72
CA HIS A 31 -10.39 -33.84 15.89
C HIS A 31 -11.05 -32.64 15.22
N ALA A 32 -12.11 -32.84 14.42
CA ALA A 32 -12.80 -31.75 13.75
C ALA A 32 -13.26 -30.62 14.70
N PRO A 33 -13.84 -30.88 15.89
CA PRO A 33 -14.21 -29.80 16.81
C PRO A 33 -13.01 -29.06 17.42
N ALA A 34 -11.85 -29.72 17.57
CA ALA A 34 -10.67 -29.16 18.22
C ALA A 34 -9.78 -28.35 17.26
N VAL A 35 -9.71 -28.76 15.99
CA VAL A 35 -9.05 -27.98 14.91
C VAL A 35 -9.75 -26.64 14.71
N LEU A 36 -11.06 -26.57 14.98
CA LEU A 36 -11.87 -25.36 14.96
C LEU A 36 -11.77 -24.48 16.22
N ALA A 37 -11.05 -24.89 17.28
CA ALA A 37 -11.15 -24.20 18.58
C ALA A 37 -9.81 -23.67 19.16
N GLY A 38 -8.64 -24.15 18.71
CA GLY A 38 -7.36 -23.85 19.38
C GLY A 38 -6.46 -22.77 18.74
N PRO A 39 -6.12 -22.86 17.43
CA PRO A 39 -5.15 -21.94 16.81
C PRO A 39 -5.73 -20.59 16.35
N LEU A 40 -7.05 -20.41 16.44
CA LEU A 40 -7.75 -19.29 15.80
C LEU A 40 -7.49 -17.95 16.49
N ASP A 41 -7.20 -17.89 17.78
CA ASP A 41 -6.97 -16.63 18.51
C ASP A 41 -5.73 -15.85 18.05
N VAL A 42 -4.71 -16.54 17.53
CA VAL A 42 -3.48 -15.92 17.02
C VAL A 42 -3.68 -15.42 15.58
N LEU A 43 -4.41 -16.17 14.76
CA LEU A 43 -4.77 -15.78 13.39
C LEU A 43 -5.83 -14.66 13.39
N ALA A 44 -6.80 -14.72 14.29
CA ALA A 44 -7.87 -13.74 14.50
C ALA A 44 -7.38 -12.30 14.65
N ARG A 45 -6.19 -12.09 15.27
CA ARG A 45 -5.63 -10.75 15.47
C ARG A 45 -5.10 -10.12 14.18
N ARG A 46 -4.82 -10.92 13.14
CA ARG A 46 -4.19 -10.46 11.89
C ARG A 46 -5.11 -10.56 10.67
N THR A 47 -6.13 -11.41 10.74
CA THR A 47 -7.10 -11.65 9.66
C THR A 47 -8.29 -10.68 9.78
N PRO A 48 -8.65 -9.91 8.72
CA PRO A 48 -9.82 -9.03 8.74
C PRO A 48 -11.12 -9.74 9.09
N LEU A 49 -11.29 -10.95 8.60
CA LEU A 49 -12.41 -11.87 8.86
C LEU A 49 -11.89 -13.31 8.80
N LEU A 50 -12.15 -14.05 9.87
CA LEU A 50 -11.98 -15.49 9.95
C LEU A 50 -13.31 -16.10 10.37
N LEU A 51 -13.82 -17.03 9.58
CA LEU A 51 -15.16 -17.60 9.70
C LEU A 51 -15.08 -19.11 9.52
N THR A 52 -15.79 -19.87 10.36
CA THR A 52 -16.04 -21.29 10.13
C THR A 52 -17.54 -21.52 10.05
N VAL A 53 -17.93 -22.39 9.12
CA VAL A 53 -19.33 -22.80 8.92
C VAL A 53 -19.46 -24.31 8.96
N SER A 54 -20.60 -24.78 9.48
CA SER A 54 -20.97 -26.19 9.49
C SER A 54 -21.36 -26.71 8.09
N SER A 55 -21.65 -28.01 8.00
CA SER A 55 -22.21 -28.63 6.79
C SER A 55 -23.55 -28.05 6.34
N SER A 56 -24.30 -27.42 7.25
CA SER A 56 -25.56 -26.71 6.97
C SER A 56 -25.34 -25.21 6.73
N LEU A 57 -24.11 -24.77 6.43
CA LEU A 57 -23.73 -23.37 6.25
C LEU A 57 -24.14 -22.47 7.43
N THR A 58 -24.16 -23.03 8.64
CA THR A 58 -24.41 -22.27 9.87
C THR A 58 -23.08 -21.80 10.43
N VAL A 59 -22.99 -20.53 10.80
CA VAL A 59 -21.76 -19.95 11.35
C VAL A 59 -21.47 -20.56 12.72
N GLU A 60 -20.34 -21.25 12.85
CA GLU A 60 -19.91 -21.86 14.12
C GLU A 60 -18.93 -20.96 14.87
N PHE A 61 -18.08 -20.25 14.13
CA PHE A 61 -17.10 -19.33 14.68
C PHE A 61 -16.88 -18.14 13.75
N VAL A 62 -16.72 -16.95 14.31
CA VAL A 62 -16.37 -15.75 13.55
C VAL A 62 -15.49 -14.84 14.40
N THR A 63 -14.47 -14.27 13.80
CA THR A 63 -13.57 -13.31 14.46
C THR A 63 -12.89 -12.40 13.44
N GLY A 64 -12.16 -11.40 13.94
CA GLY A 64 -11.55 -10.34 13.15
C GLY A 64 -12.37 -9.06 13.16
N ARG A 65 -11.81 -8.00 12.56
CA ARG A 65 -12.38 -6.64 12.56
C ARG A 65 -13.70 -6.51 11.79
N LEU A 66 -13.98 -7.44 10.89
CA LEU A 66 -15.22 -7.51 10.11
C LEU A 66 -16.19 -8.57 10.67
N SER A 67 -15.91 -9.12 11.85
CA SER A 67 -16.81 -10.03 12.53
C SER A 67 -18.11 -9.33 12.94
N ARG A 68 -19.20 -10.10 12.99
CA ARG A 68 -20.53 -9.62 13.35
C ARG A 68 -20.92 -10.16 14.72
N PRO A 69 -21.31 -9.30 15.69
CA PRO A 69 -21.59 -9.71 17.08
C PRO A 69 -22.69 -10.76 17.28
N GLN A 70 -23.42 -11.15 16.23
CA GLN A 70 -24.53 -12.10 16.27
C GLN A 70 -24.53 -13.09 15.09
N ALA A 71 -23.40 -13.25 14.41
CA ALA A 71 -23.33 -14.17 13.27
C ALA A 71 -23.34 -15.65 13.73
N VAL A 72 -22.70 -15.98 14.87
CA VAL A 72 -22.64 -17.35 15.38
C VAL A 72 -24.03 -17.94 15.63
N GLY A 73 -24.25 -19.17 15.17
CA GLY A 73 -25.52 -19.89 15.25
C GLY A 73 -26.53 -19.50 14.17
N ARG A 74 -26.22 -18.55 13.29
CA ARG A 74 -27.09 -18.16 12.18
C ARG A 74 -26.64 -18.78 10.85
N PRO A 75 -27.58 -19.01 9.92
CA PRO A 75 -27.25 -19.29 8.52
C PRO A 75 -26.36 -18.20 7.92
N VAL A 76 -25.35 -18.57 7.13
CA VAL A 76 -24.35 -17.63 6.60
C VAL A 76 -24.95 -16.59 5.67
N ASP A 77 -25.97 -16.96 4.90
CA ASP A 77 -26.74 -16.08 4.01
C ASP A 77 -27.47 -14.97 4.78
N GLN A 78 -27.92 -15.25 6.00
CA GLN A 78 -28.52 -14.25 6.88
C GLN A 78 -27.48 -13.45 7.66
N ALA A 79 -26.42 -14.11 8.12
CA ALA A 79 -25.36 -13.48 8.90
C ALA A 79 -24.56 -12.47 8.06
N PHE A 80 -24.35 -12.76 6.78
CA PHE A 80 -23.52 -11.99 5.84
C PHE A 80 -24.27 -11.59 4.56
N ALA A 81 -25.55 -11.24 4.68
CA ALA A 81 -26.43 -10.92 3.54
C ALA A 81 -25.92 -9.81 2.60
N ASP A 82 -25.15 -8.85 3.12
CA ASP A 82 -24.49 -7.77 2.37
C ASP A 82 -23.17 -8.18 1.71
N LEU A 83 -22.70 -9.42 1.92
CA LEU A 83 -21.54 -10.00 1.26
C LEU A 83 -21.94 -11.23 0.42
N PRO A 84 -22.77 -11.09 -0.62
CA PRO A 84 -23.31 -12.22 -1.38
C PRO A 84 -22.21 -13.08 -2.02
N ALA A 85 -21.13 -12.47 -2.52
CA ALA A 85 -20.00 -13.20 -3.09
C ALA A 85 -19.33 -14.15 -2.07
N LEU A 86 -19.26 -13.77 -0.79
CA LEU A 86 -18.74 -14.64 0.26
C LEU A 86 -19.66 -15.84 0.51
N VAL A 87 -20.96 -15.59 0.53
CA VAL A 87 -21.99 -16.63 0.73
C VAL A 87 -21.97 -17.63 -0.43
N ASP A 88 -21.92 -17.13 -1.67
CA ASP A 88 -21.92 -17.94 -2.88
C ASP A 88 -20.68 -18.83 -2.97
N GLU A 89 -19.50 -18.29 -2.69
CA GLU A 89 -18.24 -19.07 -2.74
C GLU A 89 -18.13 -20.08 -1.59
N LEU A 90 -18.69 -19.78 -0.41
CA LEU A 90 -18.85 -20.76 0.67
C LEU A 90 -19.78 -21.89 0.26
N GLY A 91 -20.93 -21.57 -0.33
CA GLY A 91 -21.85 -22.57 -0.87
C GLY A 91 -21.21 -23.42 -1.97
N GLY A 92 -20.45 -22.80 -2.86
CA GLY A 92 -19.68 -23.46 -3.92
C GLY A 92 -18.66 -24.44 -3.35
N ALA A 93 -17.79 -24.01 -2.43
CA ALA A 93 -16.77 -24.85 -1.80
C ALA A 93 -17.39 -26.06 -1.07
N MET A 94 -18.54 -25.85 -0.46
CA MET A 94 -19.29 -26.89 0.26
C MET A 94 -19.99 -27.88 -0.68
N ALA A 95 -20.31 -27.47 -1.91
CA ALA A 95 -20.97 -28.31 -2.89
C ALA A 95 -20.00 -29.24 -3.63
N ASP A 96 -18.79 -28.74 -3.95
CA ASP A 96 -17.81 -29.47 -4.76
C ASP A 96 -16.58 -29.96 -3.96
N GLY A 97 -16.40 -29.51 -2.72
CA GLY A 97 -15.25 -29.86 -1.89
C GLY A 97 -13.94 -29.23 -2.39
N VAL A 98 -14.01 -28.18 -3.21
CA VAL A 98 -12.85 -27.51 -3.80
C VAL A 98 -12.52 -26.23 -3.05
N VAL A 99 -11.21 -25.98 -2.89
CA VAL A 99 -10.70 -24.73 -2.33
C VAL A 99 -10.95 -23.59 -3.31
N ARG A 100 -11.49 -22.48 -2.82
CA ARG A 100 -11.84 -21.29 -3.63
C ARG A 100 -11.09 -20.08 -3.13
N SER A 101 -10.58 -19.26 -4.05
CA SER A 101 -9.96 -17.98 -3.74
C SER A 101 -10.54 -16.89 -4.62
N PHE A 102 -10.85 -15.74 -4.03
CA PHE A 102 -11.44 -14.60 -4.73
C PHE A 102 -11.16 -13.28 -4.02
N ASP A 103 -11.22 -12.19 -4.78
CA ASP A 103 -11.12 -10.83 -4.24
C ASP A 103 -12.51 -10.35 -3.79
N LEU A 104 -12.64 -9.91 -2.54
CA LEU A 104 -13.86 -9.37 -1.94
C LEU A 104 -13.67 -7.87 -1.63
N GLU A 105 -14.51 -7.03 -2.22
CA GLU A 105 -14.49 -5.58 -2.00
C GLU A 105 -15.39 -5.17 -0.82
N ILE A 106 -14.80 -4.55 0.21
CA ILE A 106 -15.51 -4.04 1.39
C ILE A 106 -14.92 -2.68 1.77
N ASP A 107 -15.77 -1.65 1.88
CA ASP A 107 -15.37 -0.28 2.29
C ASP A 107 -14.16 0.27 1.51
N GLY A 108 -14.10 -0.01 0.20
CA GLY A 108 -13.00 0.43 -0.68
C GLY A 108 -11.68 -0.32 -0.48
N ARG A 109 -11.70 -1.44 0.24
CA ARG A 109 -10.56 -2.36 0.39
C ARG A 109 -10.84 -3.65 -0.37
N VAL A 110 -9.79 -4.22 -0.94
CA VAL A 110 -9.83 -5.56 -1.53
C VAL A 110 -9.25 -6.53 -0.51
N LEU A 111 -10.05 -7.52 -0.12
CA LEU A 111 -9.66 -8.65 0.69
C LEU A 111 -9.45 -9.86 -0.21
N ASP A 112 -8.31 -10.52 -0.11
CA ASP A 112 -8.12 -11.85 -0.69
C ASP A 112 -8.76 -12.86 0.25
N VAL A 113 -9.80 -13.54 -0.22
CA VAL A 113 -10.57 -14.52 0.55
C VAL A 113 -10.15 -15.90 0.10
N LEU A 114 -9.78 -16.76 1.04
CA LEU A 114 -9.56 -18.17 0.83
C LEU A 114 -10.63 -18.96 1.58
N VAL A 115 -11.40 -19.74 0.85
CA VAL A 115 -12.41 -20.68 1.38
C VAL A 115 -11.89 -22.09 1.22
N GLN A 116 -11.72 -22.78 2.33
CA GLN A 116 -11.19 -24.14 2.39
C GLN A 116 -12.25 -25.06 3.01
N PRO A 117 -12.78 -26.04 2.27
CA PRO A 117 -13.67 -27.04 2.84
C PRO A 117 -12.88 -27.95 3.79
N VAL A 118 -13.56 -28.40 4.84
CA VAL A 118 -13.04 -29.32 5.86
C VAL A 118 -13.65 -30.69 5.61
N LEU A 119 -12.79 -31.67 5.35
CA LEU A 119 -13.17 -33.05 5.10
C LEU A 119 -12.90 -33.90 6.35
N ALA A 120 -13.81 -34.82 6.68
CA ALA A 120 -13.56 -35.84 7.68
C ALA A 120 -14.11 -37.19 7.20
N GLY A 121 -13.20 -38.12 6.89
CA GLY A 121 -13.56 -39.41 6.32
C GLY A 121 -14.12 -39.32 4.90
N GLY A 122 -13.64 -38.35 4.10
CA GLY A 122 -14.11 -38.10 2.73
C GLY A 122 -15.43 -37.33 2.63
N GLU A 123 -16.08 -37.00 3.75
CA GLU A 123 -17.29 -36.17 3.79
C GLU A 123 -16.97 -34.73 4.18
N ILE A 124 -17.64 -33.78 3.52
CA ILE A 124 -17.54 -32.35 3.86
C ILE A 124 -18.28 -32.10 5.17
N ARG A 125 -17.57 -31.59 6.17
CA ARG A 125 -18.10 -31.26 7.51
C ARG A 125 -18.39 -29.78 7.69
N GLY A 126 -17.80 -28.93 6.85
CA GLY A 126 -17.87 -27.49 6.97
C GLY A 126 -16.84 -26.82 6.08
N ALA A 127 -16.71 -25.50 6.23
CA ALA A 127 -15.69 -24.72 5.54
C ALA A 127 -15.11 -23.66 6.45
N ILE A 128 -13.87 -23.27 6.16
CA ILE A 128 -13.17 -22.17 6.79
C ILE A 128 -12.96 -21.10 5.73
N ALA A 129 -13.45 -19.89 5.97
CA ALA A 129 -13.12 -18.71 5.19
C ALA A 129 -12.12 -17.86 5.97
N THR A 130 -10.98 -17.58 5.35
CA THR A 130 -9.97 -16.65 5.87
C THR A 130 -9.81 -15.51 4.90
N THR A 131 -9.51 -14.32 5.42
CA THR A 131 -9.30 -13.14 4.57
C THR A 131 -7.93 -12.53 4.84
N THR A 132 -7.30 -11.99 3.81
CA THR A 132 -6.09 -11.20 3.93
C THR A 132 -6.35 -9.83 3.31
N ASP A 133 -5.87 -8.76 3.93
CA ASP A 133 -5.98 -7.43 3.34
C ASP A 133 -5.03 -7.31 2.15
N ALA A 134 -5.52 -7.66 0.96
CA ALA A 134 -4.73 -7.66 -0.27
C ALA A 134 -4.28 -6.24 -0.62
N THR A 135 -5.08 -5.22 -0.29
CA THR A 135 -4.70 -3.82 -0.48
C THR A 135 -3.49 -3.46 0.37
N ALA A 136 -3.49 -3.81 1.65
CA ALA A 136 -2.36 -3.58 2.55
C ALA A 136 -1.13 -4.44 2.19
N ALA A 137 -1.32 -5.71 1.84
CA ALA A 137 -0.24 -6.61 1.42
C ALA A 137 0.41 -6.14 0.11
N ARG A 138 -0.39 -5.80 -0.91
CA ARG A 138 0.10 -5.23 -2.18
C ARG A 138 0.75 -3.86 -1.97
N ALA A 139 0.26 -3.03 -1.04
CA ALA A 139 0.91 -1.76 -0.68
C ALA A 139 2.26 -1.98 0.02
N SER A 140 2.34 -2.96 0.93
CA SER A 140 3.56 -3.34 1.62
C SER A 140 4.60 -3.90 0.66
N LEU A 141 4.23 -4.86 -0.20
CA LEU A 141 5.10 -5.41 -1.24
C LEU A 141 5.63 -4.33 -2.19
N ARG A 142 4.77 -3.41 -2.64
CA ARG A 142 5.20 -2.27 -3.46
C ARG A 142 6.20 -1.37 -2.72
N ARG A 143 5.99 -1.13 -1.42
CA ARG A 143 6.93 -0.35 -0.60
C ARG A 143 8.26 -1.08 -0.43
N THR A 144 8.25 -2.38 -0.15
CA THR A 144 9.46 -3.21 -0.01
C THR A 144 10.24 -3.26 -1.32
N ALA A 145 9.57 -3.46 -2.46
CA ALA A 145 10.21 -3.45 -3.77
C ALA A 145 10.84 -2.08 -4.09
N LEU A 146 10.13 -0.98 -3.76
CA LEU A 146 10.66 0.37 -3.92
C LEU A 146 11.92 0.58 -3.07
N LEU A 147 11.90 0.20 -1.79
CA LEU A 147 13.05 0.32 -0.88
C LEU A 147 14.23 -0.55 -1.33
N ALA A 148 13.98 -1.78 -1.79
CA ALA A 148 15.01 -2.66 -2.33
C ALA A 148 15.67 -2.05 -3.58
N ARG A 149 14.86 -1.52 -4.51
CA ARG A 149 15.33 -0.80 -5.70
C ARG A 149 16.16 0.42 -5.33
N MET A 150 15.64 1.27 -4.43
CA MET A 150 16.36 2.45 -3.94
C MET A 150 17.70 2.08 -3.30
N THR A 151 17.76 0.99 -2.52
CA THR A 151 19.01 0.54 -1.89
C THR A 151 20.04 0.10 -2.93
N SER A 152 19.58 -0.61 -3.97
CA SER A 152 20.43 -1.04 -5.09
C SER A 152 20.93 0.15 -5.92
N GLU A 153 20.05 1.09 -6.27
CA GLU A 153 20.40 2.26 -7.09
C GLU A 153 21.25 3.26 -6.28
N HIS A 154 20.99 3.41 -4.98
CA HIS A 154 21.78 4.25 -4.08
C HIS A 154 23.25 3.82 -4.01
N ALA A 155 23.53 2.51 -4.03
CA ALA A 155 24.91 2.02 -4.05
C ALA A 155 25.72 2.52 -5.25
N ALA A 156 25.06 2.79 -6.38
CA ALA A 156 25.68 3.28 -7.61
C ALA A 156 25.92 4.80 -7.62
N VAL A 157 25.20 5.57 -6.80
CA VAL A 157 25.24 7.05 -6.78
C VAL A 157 25.64 7.64 -5.42
N LYS A 158 26.10 6.80 -4.48
CA LYS A 158 26.37 7.18 -3.08
C LYS A 158 27.34 8.36 -2.89
N ASP A 159 28.20 8.62 -3.87
CA ASP A 159 29.22 9.67 -3.81
C ASP A 159 28.72 11.01 -4.39
N ASP A 160 27.51 11.05 -4.95
CA ASP A 160 26.84 12.25 -5.47
C ASP A 160 25.53 12.52 -4.68
N PRO A 161 25.55 13.46 -3.72
CA PRO A 161 24.39 13.81 -2.92
C PRO A 161 23.18 14.26 -3.76
N ASP A 162 23.38 14.98 -4.86
CA ASP A 162 22.28 15.47 -5.69
C ASP A 162 21.64 14.31 -6.45
N ALA A 163 22.43 13.34 -6.92
CA ALA A 163 21.92 12.10 -7.51
C ALA A 163 21.13 11.25 -6.51
N VAL A 164 21.56 11.16 -5.25
CA VAL A 164 20.81 10.50 -4.18
C VAL A 164 19.47 11.21 -3.92
N MET A 165 19.46 12.54 -3.85
CA MET A 165 18.21 13.28 -3.65
C MET A 165 17.26 13.11 -4.84
N GLN A 166 17.78 13.09 -6.07
CA GLN A 166 16.98 12.83 -7.26
C GLN A 166 16.37 11.43 -7.24
N LEU A 167 17.13 10.40 -6.86
CA LEU A 167 16.64 9.04 -6.69
C LEU A 167 15.44 8.97 -5.72
N VAL A 168 15.56 9.64 -4.56
CA VAL A 168 14.49 9.69 -3.56
C VAL A 168 13.26 10.40 -4.12
N VAL A 169 13.43 11.55 -4.76
CA VAL A 169 12.32 12.32 -5.34
C VAL A 169 11.60 11.53 -6.42
N SER A 170 12.32 10.88 -7.34
CA SER A 170 11.74 10.03 -8.38
C SER A 170 10.95 8.85 -7.80
N ALA A 171 11.50 8.18 -6.79
CA ALA A 171 10.83 7.09 -6.10
C ALA A 171 9.51 7.53 -5.43
N VAL A 172 9.53 8.68 -4.74
CA VAL A 172 8.34 9.23 -4.08
C VAL A 172 7.31 9.70 -5.12
N ALA A 173 7.74 10.33 -6.21
CA ALA A 173 6.85 10.79 -7.28
C ALA A 173 6.12 9.59 -7.92
N GLN A 174 6.84 8.52 -8.21
CA GLN A 174 6.26 7.27 -8.73
C GLN A 174 5.29 6.62 -7.75
N TYR A 175 5.65 6.58 -6.47
CA TYR A 175 4.80 5.98 -5.44
C TYR A 175 3.51 6.77 -5.22
N ALA A 176 3.64 8.09 -5.01
CA ALA A 176 2.54 8.99 -4.71
C ALA A 176 1.73 9.38 -5.95
N ARG A 177 2.24 9.11 -7.16
CA ARG A 177 1.70 9.59 -8.44
C ARG A 177 1.47 11.09 -8.42
N SER A 178 2.48 11.83 -7.99
CA SER A 178 2.35 13.24 -7.64
C SER A 178 3.65 14.00 -7.96
N PRO A 179 3.58 15.31 -8.22
CA PRO A 179 4.76 16.17 -8.26
C PRO A 179 5.46 16.17 -6.90
N VAL A 180 6.78 15.98 -6.92
CA VAL A 180 7.64 15.97 -5.72
C VAL A 180 8.80 16.92 -5.90
N VAL A 181 9.09 17.69 -4.86
CA VAL A 181 10.20 18.63 -4.83
C VAL A 181 10.99 18.46 -3.54
N MET A 182 12.31 18.36 -3.64
CA MET A 182 13.21 18.33 -2.50
C MET A 182 14.15 19.53 -2.49
N ARG A 183 14.20 20.22 -1.35
CA ARG A 183 15.13 21.32 -1.08
C ARG A 183 16.01 20.97 0.11
N SER A 184 17.27 21.42 0.12
CA SER A 184 18.14 21.33 1.29
C SER A 184 18.51 22.73 1.79
N VAL A 185 18.87 22.84 3.06
CA VAL A 185 19.39 24.09 3.61
C VAL A 185 20.84 24.26 3.15
N GLN A 186 21.16 25.38 2.51
CA GLN A 186 22.51 25.81 2.17
C GLN A 186 22.61 27.31 2.48
N ASP A 187 23.60 27.69 3.29
CA ASP A 187 23.83 29.08 3.73
C ASP A 187 22.59 29.76 4.35
N GLY A 188 21.74 28.98 5.01
CA GLY A 188 20.51 29.44 5.65
C GLY A 188 19.28 29.50 4.74
N GLU A 189 19.43 29.17 3.45
CA GLU A 189 18.35 29.19 2.46
C GLU A 189 18.00 27.77 1.98
N LEU A 190 16.74 27.55 1.57
CA LEU A 190 16.34 26.28 0.97
C LEU A 190 16.60 26.30 -0.53
N VAL A 191 17.63 25.57 -0.94
CA VAL A 191 18.05 25.41 -2.34
C VAL A 191 17.43 24.15 -2.92
N LEU A 192 16.94 24.23 -4.16
CA LEU A 192 16.43 23.08 -4.88
C LEU A 192 17.53 22.05 -5.12
N ARG A 193 17.29 20.80 -4.72
CA ARG A 193 18.18 19.66 -4.96
C ARG A 193 17.64 18.74 -6.03
N ALA A 194 16.35 18.44 -5.95
CA ALA A 194 15.69 17.54 -6.87
C ALA A 194 14.22 17.91 -7.04
N ALA A 195 13.70 17.62 -8.22
CA ALA A 195 12.30 17.75 -8.55
C ALA A 195 11.95 16.71 -9.60
N ASP A 196 10.80 16.07 -9.44
CA ASP A 196 10.29 15.09 -10.38
C ASP A 196 8.76 15.02 -10.35
N ASP A 197 8.22 14.35 -11.35
CA ASP A 197 6.81 14.03 -11.46
C ASP A 197 6.62 12.57 -11.87
N TYR A 198 5.44 12.03 -11.63
CA TYR A 198 5.07 10.74 -12.19
C TYR A 198 4.90 10.79 -13.72
N ASP A 199 4.48 11.95 -14.25
CA ASP A 199 4.37 12.18 -15.68
C ASP A 199 5.66 12.82 -16.23
N GLU A 200 6.44 12.03 -16.97
CA GLU A 200 7.72 12.43 -17.59
C GLU A 200 7.59 13.71 -18.42
N GLY A 201 6.43 13.95 -19.06
CA GLY A 201 6.17 15.16 -19.85
C GLY A 201 6.12 16.43 -19.01
N THR A 202 5.90 16.30 -17.70
CA THR A 202 5.75 17.43 -16.77
C THR A 202 6.92 17.59 -15.80
N ALA A 203 7.80 16.58 -15.67
CA ALA A 203 8.95 16.62 -14.76
C ALA A 203 9.88 17.82 -15.03
N SER A 204 10.15 18.11 -16.31
CA SER A 204 10.97 19.27 -16.72
C SER A 204 10.32 20.60 -16.33
N VAL A 205 8.99 20.70 -16.47
CA VAL A 205 8.20 21.87 -16.10
C VAL A 205 8.21 22.05 -14.58
N VAL A 206 7.98 20.99 -13.81
CA VAL A 206 8.03 21.01 -12.33
C VAL A 206 9.40 21.48 -11.85
N ARG A 207 10.48 21.02 -12.48
CA ARG A 207 11.84 21.44 -12.13
C ARG A 207 12.09 22.91 -12.45
N GLN A 208 11.78 23.37 -13.66
CA GLN A 208 11.92 24.78 -14.06
C GLN A 208 11.14 25.71 -13.12
N VAL A 209 9.91 25.31 -12.81
CA VAL A 209 9.04 25.98 -11.86
C VAL A 209 9.68 26.02 -10.46
N ALA A 210 10.13 24.88 -9.95
CA ALA A 210 10.67 24.77 -8.60
C ALA A 210 11.96 25.59 -8.42
N CYS A 211 12.77 25.74 -9.47
CA CYS A 211 13.93 26.64 -9.51
C CYS A 211 13.54 28.11 -9.47
N ALA A 212 12.47 28.48 -10.19
CA ALA A 212 12.02 29.87 -10.31
C ALA A 212 11.29 30.40 -9.07
N VAL A 213 10.91 29.52 -8.14
CA VAL A 213 10.33 29.91 -6.84
C VAL A 213 11.44 29.95 -5.79
N PRO A 214 12.04 31.13 -5.49
CA PRO A 214 12.90 31.26 -4.33
C PRO A 214 12.08 30.90 -3.08
N TRP A 215 12.68 30.11 -2.17
CA TRP A 215 12.07 29.86 -0.88
C TRP A 215 12.21 31.12 -0.02
N ALA A 216 11.30 32.05 -0.20
CA ALA A 216 11.23 33.25 0.61
C ALA A 216 9.88 33.29 1.33
N PRO A 217 9.77 32.79 2.58
CA PRO A 217 8.52 32.94 3.29
C PRO A 217 8.69 33.91 4.47
N THR A 218 7.85 34.93 4.49
CA THR A 218 7.35 35.49 5.75
C THR A 218 5.97 34.87 5.98
N GLY A 219 5.63 34.44 7.21
CA GLY A 219 4.31 33.88 7.48
C GLY A 219 4.26 32.73 8.49
N ARG A 220 3.04 32.35 8.87
CA ARG A 220 2.77 31.37 9.94
C ARG A 220 3.12 29.94 9.52
N LEU A 221 2.89 29.59 8.26
CA LEU A 221 3.20 28.26 7.72
C LEU A 221 4.69 27.96 7.78
N ARG A 222 5.57 28.95 7.53
CA ARG A 222 7.02 28.78 7.70
C ARG A 222 7.37 28.47 9.15
N ASP A 223 6.86 29.26 10.08
CA ASP A 223 7.15 29.07 11.51
C ASP A 223 6.68 27.68 11.98
N GLN A 224 5.56 27.19 11.45
CA GLN A 224 5.10 25.83 11.68
C GLN A 224 6.05 24.79 11.09
N LEU A 225 6.45 24.91 9.82
CA LEU A 225 7.41 23.99 9.20
C LEU A 225 8.76 23.96 9.94
N LEU A 226 9.20 25.10 10.45
CA LEU A 226 10.42 25.23 11.26
C LEU A 226 10.31 24.63 12.66
N ARG A 227 9.12 24.32 13.15
CA ARG A 227 8.90 23.74 14.50
C ARG A 227 8.43 22.30 14.49
N VAL A 228 7.67 21.89 13.47
CA VAL A 228 7.05 20.57 13.41
C VAL A 228 8.11 19.49 13.13
N ALA A 229 7.95 18.34 13.80
CA ALA A 229 8.81 17.16 13.66
C ALA A 229 8.22 16.06 12.74
N ALA A 230 6.94 16.19 12.40
CA ALA A 230 6.19 15.27 11.56
C ALA A 230 5.87 15.90 10.17
N PRO A 231 5.38 15.11 9.20
CA PRO A 231 4.79 15.69 7.99
C PRO A 231 3.66 16.67 8.34
N LEU A 232 3.64 17.79 7.64
CA LEU A 232 2.55 18.76 7.70
C LEU A 232 1.74 18.66 6.41
N THR A 233 0.43 18.46 6.54
CA THR A 233 -0.51 18.50 5.41
C THR A 233 -1.28 19.80 5.46
N VAL A 234 -1.26 20.58 4.38
CA VAL A 234 -2.06 21.81 4.24
C VAL A 234 -2.84 21.82 2.93
N PRO A 235 -3.98 22.51 2.87
CA PRO A 235 -4.67 22.76 1.60
C PRO A 235 -3.76 23.49 0.60
N TRP A 236 -3.91 23.18 -0.69
CA TRP A 236 -3.15 23.82 -1.76
C TRP A 236 -3.34 25.35 -1.76
N SER A 237 -4.56 25.82 -1.47
CA SER A 237 -4.85 27.26 -1.36
C SER A 237 -4.00 27.96 -0.30
N VAL A 238 -3.92 27.38 0.91
CA VAL A 238 -3.10 27.91 2.01
C VAL A 238 -1.61 27.92 1.63
N TRP A 239 -1.13 26.86 0.98
CA TRP A 239 0.25 26.79 0.50
C TRP A 239 0.55 27.89 -0.52
N VAL A 240 -0.35 28.13 -1.45
CA VAL A 240 -0.24 29.15 -2.49
C VAL A 240 -0.22 30.56 -1.92
N ASP A 241 -1.09 30.84 -0.95
CA ASP A 241 -1.25 32.15 -0.34
C ASP A 241 -0.09 32.50 0.60
N GLU A 242 0.33 31.56 1.45
CA GLU A 242 1.38 31.82 2.46
C GLU A 242 2.81 31.72 1.92
N LEU A 243 3.04 31.00 0.82
CA LEU A 243 4.38 30.84 0.24
C LEU A 243 4.57 31.58 -1.10
N GLY A 244 3.58 32.36 -1.53
CA GLY A 244 3.73 33.23 -2.70
C GLY A 244 4.02 32.46 -4.00
N VAL A 245 3.33 31.32 -4.21
CA VAL A 245 3.55 30.48 -5.40
C VAL A 245 3.31 31.29 -6.69
N PRO A 246 4.19 31.29 -7.70
CA PRO A 246 4.00 32.10 -8.90
C PRO A 246 2.81 31.65 -9.77
N ALA A 247 2.21 32.59 -10.51
CA ALA A 247 1.02 32.34 -11.33
C ALA A 247 1.13 31.16 -12.33
N PRO A 248 2.26 30.95 -13.04
CA PRO A 248 2.40 29.79 -13.93
C PRO A 248 2.27 28.44 -13.21
N VAL A 249 2.78 28.37 -11.98
CA VAL A 249 2.71 27.19 -11.11
C VAL A 249 1.29 26.96 -10.62
N ARG A 250 0.61 28.04 -10.21
CA ARG A 250 -0.80 27.98 -9.80
C ARG A 250 -1.66 27.45 -10.96
N ALA A 251 -1.44 27.94 -12.17
CA ALA A 251 -2.18 27.51 -13.36
C ALA A 251 -1.95 26.02 -13.67
N LEU A 252 -0.69 25.57 -13.67
CA LEU A 252 -0.34 24.16 -13.89
C LEU A 252 -0.98 23.25 -12.82
N MET A 253 -0.88 23.62 -11.55
CA MET A 253 -1.43 22.83 -10.45
C MET A 253 -2.96 22.88 -10.41
N ALA A 254 -3.58 23.97 -10.86
CA ALA A 254 -5.04 24.05 -11.03
C ALA A 254 -5.54 23.12 -12.14
N GLN A 255 -4.84 23.04 -13.28
CA GLN A 255 -5.16 22.08 -14.35
C GLN A 255 -5.09 20.63 -13.88
N ARG A 256 -4.21 20.35 -12.92
CA ARG A 256 -4.06 19.03 -12.30
C ARG A 256 -4.93 18.82 -11.06
N GLU A 257 -5.79 19.79 -10.75
CA GLU A 257 -6.68 19.77 -9.60
C GLU A 257 -5.90 19.50 -8.29
N ALA A 258 -4.86 20.31 -8.02
CA ALA A 258 -4.11 20.25 -6.77
C ALA A 258 -5.03 20.56 -5.58
N ARG A 259 -5.01 19.67 -4.58
CA ARG A 259 -5.90 19.70 -3.42
C ARG A 259 -5.16 20.05 -2.13
N SER A 260 -4.01 19.42 -1.92
CA SER A 260 -3.21 19.59 -0.72
C SER A 260 -1.72 19.47 -1.01
N VAL A 261 -0.92 19.92 -0.05
CA VAL A 261 0.52 19.74 -0.03
C VAL A 261 0.87 19.00 1.25
N VAL A 262 1.66 17.94 1.10
CA VAL A 262 2.32 17.29 2.23
C VAL A 262 3.78 17.69 2.21
N CYS A 263 4.22 18.22 3.34
CA CYS A 263 5.53 18.78 3.49
C CYS A 263 6.26 18.07 4.64
N TRP A 264 7.41 17.48 4.34
CA TRP A 264 8.21 16.73 5.30
C TRP A 264 9.47 17.53 5.65
N PRO A 265 9.55 18.12 6.86
CA PRO A 265 10.77 18.74 7.33
C PRO A 265 11.80 17.65 7.65
N MET A 266 12.91 17.64 6.93
CA MET A 266 14.01 16.72 7.16
C MET A 266 14.94 17.34 8.21
N ARG A 267 15.23 16.61 9.28
CA ARG A 267 16.01 17.12 10.41
C ARG A 267 17.15 16.20 10.78
N THR A 268 18.27 16.83 11.17
CA THR A 268 19.42 16.16 11.78
C THR A 268 19.71 16.85 13.10
N ARG A 269 19.70 16.10 14.21
CA ARG A 269 19.91 16.64 15.57
C ARG A 269 18.99 17.82 15.91
N GLY A 270 17.74 17.77 15.44
CA GLY A 270 16.73 18.82 15.65
C GLY A 270 16.84 20.01 14.70
N GLN A 271 17.93 20.17 13.94
CA GLN A 271 18.08 21.24 12.95
C GLN A 271 17.44 20.84 11.63
N LEU A 272 16.75 21.79 10.98
CA LEU A 272 16.21 21.58 9.63
C LEU A 272 17.38 21.50 8.65
N VAL A 273 17.47 20.39 7.92
CA VAL A 273 18.48 20.17 6.87
C VAL A 273 17.86 20.19 5.47
N GLY A 274 16.54 20.07 5.36
CA GLY A 274 15.84 20.17 4.10
C GLY A 274 14.34 19.96 4.21
N LEU A 275 13.68 19.96 3.06
CA LEU A 275 12.25 19.89 2.92
C LEU A 275 11.88 19.00 1.72
N LEU A 276 11.08 17.97 1.95
CA LEU A 276 10.45 17.19 0.89
C LEU A 276 9.00 17.64 0.76
N THR A 277 8.58 18.06 -0.43
CA THR A 277 7.24 18.59 -0.70
C THR A 277 6.56 17.72 -1.74
N VAL A 278 5.37 17.22 -1.45
CA VAL A 278 4.54 16.43 -2.36
C VAL A 278 3.22 17.17 -2.56
N VAL A 279 2.83 17.40 -3.82
CA VAL A 279 1.56 18.08 -4.14
C VAL A 279 0.52 17.03 -4.53
N ALA A 280 -0.51 16.85 -3.71
CA ALA A 280 -1.59 15.94 -4.02
C ALA A 280 -2.49 16.54 -5.11
N VAL A 281 -2.50 15.90 -6.27
CA VAL A 281 -3.28 16.25 -7.47
C VAL A 281 -4.39 15.22 -7.71
N ARG A 282 -5.21 15.37 -8.74
CA ARG A 282 -6.16 14.33 -9.14
C ARG A 282 -5.41 13.06 -9.56
N GLY A 283 -5.82 11.90 -9.04
CA GLY A 283 -5.18 10.61 -9.32
C GLY A 283 -3.96 10.28 -8.44
N SER A 284 -3.55 11.19 -7.55
CA SER A 284 -2.56 10.91 -6.50
C SER A 284 -3.03 9.80 -5.56
N ARG A 285 -2.09 9.00 -5.05
CA ARG A 285 -2.33 7.89 -4.10
C ARG A 285 -2.20 8.29 -2.62
N MET A 286 -2.28 9.58 -2.34
CA MET A 286 -2.05 10.18 -1.03
C MET A 286 -3.27 10.16 -0.12
#